data_AF-A0A167DJS8-F1
#
_entry.id   AF-A0A167DJS8-F1
#
_cell.length_a   1.000
_cell.length_b   1.000
_cell.length_c   1.000
_cell.angle_alpha   90.00
_cell.angle_beta   90.00
_cell.angle_gamma   90.00
#
_symmetry.space_group_name_H-M   'P 1'
#
loop_
_entity.id
_entity.type
_entity.pdbx_description
1 polymer ?
#
loop_
_entity_poly.entity_id
_entity_poly.type
_entity_poly.pdbx_seq_one_letter_code
_entity_poly.pdbx_strand_id
1 'polypeptide(L)'
;MRLALLQLRPIYRLAATNLGKTRTSFQFYSTKSKPLEVRPSPPRLPKEDQAEFERLQKEAMSSFNKVDINEDIEHPQFRKPYADFEGDVNPETGEVGGPKQDPLRFGDYSFNGRVTDF
;
A
#
# COMPACT_ATOMS: atom_id res chain seq x y z
N MET A 1 8.52 -88.38 15.20
CA MET A 1 8.27 -87.03 15.74
C MET A 1 9.59 -86.47 16.25
N ARG A 2 9.98 -85.26 15.78
CA ARG A 2 11.17 -84.43 16.12
C ARG A 2 12.50 -84.95 15.55
N LEU A 3 12.91 -84.60 14.33
CA LEU A 3 13.46 -83.32 13.82
C LEU A 3 14.74 -82.86 14.54
N ALA A 4 15.84 -82.89 13.77
CA ALA A 4 17.14 -82.30 14.06
C ALA A 4 17.09 -80.76 14.06
N LEU A 5 18.02 -80.09 14.75
CA LEU A 5 19.16 -79.42 14.10
C LEU A 5 20.07 -78.72 15.12
N LEU A 6 21.30 -78.50 14.66
CA LEU A 6 22.48 -77.97 15.33
C LEU A 6 22.26 -76.70 16.16
N GLN A 7 22.94 -76.69 17.30
CA GLN A 7 23.17 -75.55 18.18
C GLN A 7 23.89 -74.41 17.42
N LEU A 8 23.26 -73.24 17.44
CA LEU A 8 23.74 -71.99 16.86
C LEU A 8 25.01 -71.51 17.57
N ARG A 9 26.07 -71.19 16.81
CA ARG A 9 27.29 -70.59 17.34
C ARG A 9 27.04 -69.11 17.67
N PRO A 10 27.51 -68.60 18.82
CA PRO A 10 27.42 -67.17 19.13
C PRO A 10 28.35 -66.36 18.23
N ILE A 11 27.79 -65.25 17.75
CA ILE A 11 28.36 -64.33 16.77
C ILE A 11 29.53 -63.57 17.40
N TYR A 12 30.63 -63.46 16.65
CA TYR A 12 31.82 -62.70 17.00
C TYR A 12 31.48 -61.24 17.33
N ARG A 13 31.94 -60.77 18.49
CA ARG A 13 31.86 -59.36 18.89
C ARG A 13 32.77 -58.54 17.97
N LEU A 14 32.18 -57.84 17.02
CA LEU A 14 32.86 -56.83 16.21
C LEU A 14 32.88 -55.47 16.92
N ALA A 15 33.98 -54.76 16.65
CA ALA A 15 34.15 -53.31 16.61
C ALA A 15 34.39 -52.53 17.93
N ALA A 16 35.55 -51.86 17.94
CA ALA A 16 35.62 -50.44 18.29
C ALA A 16 36.82 -49.82 17.56
N THR A 17 36.66 -49.51 16.27
CA THR A 17 37.52 -48.53 15.59
C THR A 17 36.85 -47.17 15.69
N ASN A 18 37.62 -46.17 16.10
CA ASN A 18 37.18 -44.79 16.29
C ASN A 18 36.59 -44.23 14.99
N LEU A 19 35.26 -44.15 14.92
CA LEU A 19 34.62 -43.34 13.88
C LEU A 19 34.50 -41.93 14.44
N GLY A 20 35.47 -41.09 14.07
CA GLY A 20 35.46 -39.67 14.39
C GLY A 20 34.09 -39.07 14.08
N LYS A 21 33.57 -38.27 15.01
CA LYS A 21 32.38 -37.45 14.80
C LYS A 21 32.72 -36.44 13.71
N THR A 22 32.50 -36.79 12.45
CA THR A 22 32.42 -35.80 11.40
C THR A 22 31.18 -34.98 11.72
N ARG A 23 31.37 -33.78 12.31
CA ARG A 23 30.36 -32.73 12.24
C ARG A 23 30.24 -32.43 10.75
N THR A 24 29.28 -33.06 10.08
CA THR A 24 28.80 -32.60 8.79
C THR A 24 28.20 -31.24 9.04
N SER A 25 29.03 -30.19 8.93
CA SER A 25 28.54 -28.84 8.74
C SER A 25 27.83 -28.85 7.40
N PHE A 26 26.50 -28.99 7.44
CA PHE A 26 25.68 -28.55 6.32
C PHE A 26 25.86 -27.03 6.23
N GLN A 27 26.86 -26.59 5.47
CA GLN A 27 26.90 -25.23 4.99
C GLN A 27 25.74 -25.11 4.01
N PHE A 28 24.63 -24.56 4.51
CA PHE A 28 23.63 -23.97 3.64
C PHE A 28 24.33 -22.84 2.90
N TYR A 29 24.79 -23.11 1.69
CA TYR A 29 25.11 -22.04 0.76
C TYR A 29 23.81 -21.26 0.58
N SER A 30 23.80 -20.02 1.06
CA SER A 30 22.75 -19.08 0.68
C SER A 30 22.76 -19.04 -0.83
N THR A 31 21.77 -19.66 -1.46
CA THR A 31 21.43 -19.35 -2.83
C THR A 31 21.18 -17.85 -2.83
N LYS A 32 21.86 -17.11 -3.72
CA LYS A 32 21.55 -15.70 -3.96
C LYS A 32 20.05 -15.61 -4.27
N SER A 33 19.21 -15.40 -3.25
CA SER A 33 17.82 -15.08 -3.46
C SER A 33 17.82 -13.71 -4.13
N LYS A 34 17.20 -13.61 -5.31
CA LYS A 34 16.99 -12.32 -5.95
C LYS A 34 16.16 -11.49 -4.97
N PRO A 35 16.68 -10.39 -4.39
CA PRO A 35 16.05 -9.72 -3.24
C PRO A 35 14.69 -9.07 -3.52
N LEU A 36 14.21 -9.13 -4.77
CA LEU A 36 13.10 -8.33 -5.28
C LEU A 36 11.93 -9.15 -5.84
N GLU A 37 12.04 -10.48 -5.97
CA GLU A 37 10.98 -11.35 -6.55
C GLU A 37 10.05 -12.00 -5.50
N VAL A 38 10.47 -12.09 -4.22
CA VAL A 38 9.79 -12.94 -3.21
C VAL A 38 8.95 -12.14 -2.20
N ARG A 39 8.33 -11.04 -2.62
CA ARG A 39 7.32 -10.33 -1.82
C ARG A 39 5.99 -10.35 -2.60
N PRO A 40 4.82 -10.47 -1.93
CA PRO A 40 3.51 -10.42 -2.58
C PRO A 40 3.19 -9.00 -3.07
N SER A 41 4.04 -8.48 -3.92
CA SER A 41 3.97 -7.16 -4.52
C SER A 41 3.89 -7.34 -6.04
N PRO A 42 3.23 -6.43 -6.75
CA PRO A 42 3.18 -6.49 -8.21
C PRO A 42 4.61 -6.56 -8.77
N PRO A 43 4.85 -7.37 -9.82
CA PRO A 43 6.15 -7.47 -10.44
C PRO A 43 6.58 -6.08 -10.94
N ARG A 44 7.87 -5.76 -10.79
CA ARG A 44 8.41 -4.51 -11.32
C ARG A 44 8.38 -4.54 -12.84
N LEU A 45 8.03 -3.42 -13.44
CA LEU A 45 8.03 -3.22 -14.87
C LEU A 45 9.49 -3.20 -15.40
N PRO A 46 9.75 -3.63 -16.66
CA PRO A 46 11.05 -3.43 -17.32
C PRO A 46 11.52 -1.97 -17.25
N LYS A 47 12.84 -1.75 -17.31
CA LYS A 47 13.42 -0.42 -17.12
C LYS A 47 12.98 0.55 -18.22
N GLU A 48 12.84 0.04 -19.43
CA GLU A 48 12.42 0.78 -20.62
C GLU A 48 10.99 1.31 -20.45
N ASP A 49 10.06 0.40 -20.15
CA ASP A 49 8.64 0.70 -19.93
C ASP A 49 8.42 1.63 -18.72
N GLN A 50 9.18 1.43 -17.62
CA GLN A 50 9.13 2.30 -16.45
C GLN A 50 9.58 3.73 -16.79
N ALA A 51 10.62 3.89 -17.61
CA ALA A 51 11.12 5.19 -18.04
C ALA A 51 10.14 5.90 -18.98
N GLU A 52 9.46 5.17 -19.86
CA GLU A 52 8.38 5.70 -20.69
C GLU A 52 7.21 6.19 -19.83
N PHE A 53 6.78 5.38 -18.86
CA PHE A 53 5.70 5.72 -17.94
C PHE A 53 6.00 6.99 -17.12
N GLU A 54 7.20 7.08 -16.55
CA GLU A 54 7.64 8.26 -15.80
C GLU A 54 7.74 9.50 -16.69
N ARG A 55 8.22 9.34 -17.93
CA ARG A 55 8.26 10.42 -18.93
C ARG A 55 6.86 10.93 -19.25
N LEU A 56 5.92 10.03 -19.56
CA LEU A 56 4.54 10.37 -19.88
C LEU A 56 3.83 11.04 -18.70
N GLN A 57 4.01 10.53 -17.48
CA GLN A 57 3.48 11.18 -16.29
C GLN A 57 4.05 12.59 -16.11
N LYS A 58 5.38 12.75 -16.25
CA LYS A 58 6.04 14.05 -16.11
C LYS A 58 5.55 15.04 -17.15
N GLU A 59 5.37 14.61 -18.39
CA GLU A 59 4.84 15.43 -19.48
C GLU A 59 3.41 15.87 -19.18
N ALA A 60 2.53 14.94 -18.81
CA ALA A 60 1.16 15.25 -18.41
C ALA A 60 1.11 16.25 -17.25
N MET A 61 1.85 15.99 -16.16
CA MET A 61 1.94 16.88 -15.00
C MET A 61 2.49 18.27 -15.36
N SER A 62 3.44 18.35 -16.28
CA SER A 62 3.99 19.64 -16.72
C SER A 62 2.95 20.50 -17.46
N SER A 63 2.00 19.87 -18.14
CA SER A 63 0.89 20.54 -18.80
C SER A 63 -0.18 21.00 -17.81
N PHE A 64 -0.48 20.21 -16.77
CA PHE A 64 -1.44 20.60 -15.72
C PHE A 64 -0.96 21.78 -14.86
N ASN A 65 0.35 21.88 -14.58
CA ASN A 65 0.91 22.95 -13.75
C ASN A 65 1.17 24.27 -14.50
N LYS A 66 1.01 24.30 -15.83
CA LYS A 66 1.14 25.50 -16.67
C LYS A 66 -0.15 26.31 -16.79
N VAL A 67 -1.24 25.80 -16.25
CA VAL A 67 -2.47 26.56 -16.11
C VAL A 67 -2.19 27.66 -15.08
N ASP A 68 -2.07 28.89 -15.55
CA ASP A 68 -2.05 30.05 -14.67
C ASP A 68 -3.34 30.04 -13.83
N ILE A 69 -3.16 30.03 -12.52
CA ILE A 69 -4.18 30.15 -11.45
C ILE A 69 -5.10 31.40 -11.55
N ASN A 70 -5.03 32.15 -12.65
CA ASN A 70 -5.85 33.32 -12.94
C ASN A 70 -6.87 33.08 -14.06
N GLU A 71 -6.84 31.93 -14.73
CA GLU A 71 -7.93 31.51 -15.61
C GLU A 71 -8.77 30.48 -14.85
N ASP A 72 -10.05 30.80 -14.67
CA ASP A 72 -11.09 29.91 -14.16
C ASP A 72 -11.17 28.63 -14.99
N ILE A 73 -10.27 27.67 -14.75
CA ILE A 73 -10.45 26.28 -15.15
C ILE A 73 -11.48 25.68 -14.19
N GLU A 74 -12.71 26.18 -14.33
CA GLU A 74 -13.89 25.59 -13.74
C GLU A 74 -14.16 24.29 -14.49
N HIS A 75 -13.91 23.17 -13.83
CA HIS A 75 -14.40 21.88 -14.32
C HIS A 75 -15.91 22.01 -14.58
N PRO A 76 -16.48 21.48 -15.68
CA PRO A 76 -17.89 21.69 -16.03
C PRO A 76 -18.90 21.30 -14.95
N GLN A 77 -18.48 20.45 -14.01
CA GLN A 77 -19.27 19.99 -12.86
C GLN A 77 -18.94 20.70 -11.54
N PHE A 78 -17.87 21.49 -11.47
CA PHE A 78 -17.53 22.25 -10.29
C PHE A 78 -18.35 23.55 -10.27
N ARG A 79 -19.34 23.62 -9.39
CA ARG A 79 -20.09 24.86 -9.14
C ARG A 79 -19.58 25.46 -7.83
N LYS A 80 -19.04 26.67 -7.89
CA LYS A 80 -18.68 27.44 -6.69
C LYS A 80 -19.97 27.74 -5.91
N PRO A 81 -20.01 27.55 -4.58
CA PRO A 81 -21.13 28.02 -3.77
C PRO A 81 -21.23 29.54 -3.87
N TYR A 82 -22.43 30.05 -4.12
CA TYR A 82 -22.68 31.49 -4.13
C TYR A 82 -22.85 32.01 -2.70
N ALA A 83 -22.49 33.27 -2.46
CA ALA A 83 -22.75 33.95 -1.20
C ALA A 83 -24.18 34.51 -1.21
N ASP A 84 -24.90 34.41 -0.10
CA ASP A 84 -26.27 34.92 0.02
C ASP A 84 -26.27 36.45 0.29
N PHE A 85 -25.21 36.96 0.92
CA PHE A 85 -25.04 38.38 1.20
C PHE A 85 -23.63 38.89 0.88
N GLU A 86 -23.55 40.19 0.56
CA GLU A 86 -22.29 40.91 0.34
C GLU A 86 -21.77 41.55 1.64
N GLY A 87 -20.45 41.71 1.74
CA GLY A 87 -19.80 42.27 2.93
C GLY A 87 -19.61 41.26 4.08
N ASP A 88 -19.32 41.80 5.26
CA ASP A 88 -18.98 41.02 6.46
C ASP A 88 -20.16 40.89 7.45
N VAL A 89 -21.25 41.61 7.22
CA VAL A 89 -22.41 41.67 8.10
C VAL A 89 -23.60 40.99 7.43
N ASN A 90 -24.20 40.01 8.10
CA ASN A 90 -25.44 39.39 7.65
C ASN A 90 -26.59 40.40 7.82
N PRO A 91 -27.34 40.76 6.75
CA PRO A 91 -28.43 41.74 6.83
C PRO A 91 -29.65 41.26 7.64
N GLU A 92 -29.84 39.96 7.83
CA GLU A 92 -30.97 39.41 8.58
C GLU A 92 -30.65 39.24 10.08
N THR A 93 -29.48 38.69 10.40
CA THR A 93 -29.08 38.39 11.79
C THR A 93 -28.22 39.48 12.42
N GLY A 94 -27.60 40.36 11.62
CA GLY A 94 -26.63 41.35 12.09
C GLY A 94 -25.28 40.75 12.51
N GLU A 95 -25.08 39.44 12.33
CA GLU A 95 -23.84 38.75 12.69
C GLU A 95 -22.67 39.21 11.79
N VAL A 96 -21.49 39.37 12.40
CA VAL A 96 -20.27 39.83 11.71
C VAL A 96 -19.28 38.69 11.59
N GLY A 97 -18.79 38.41 10.38
CA GLY A 97 -17.72 37.43 10.14
C GLY A 97 -18.16 35.96 10.16
N GLY A 98 -19.46 35.68 10.03
CA GLY A 98 -20.02 34.33 9.90
C GLY A 98 -19.97 33.77 8.47
N PRO A 99 -20.35 32.48 8.29
CA PRO A 99 -20.57 31.91 6.96
C PRO A 99 -21.51 32.78 6.13
N LYS A 100 -21.16 33.05 4.87
CA LYS A 100 -21.99 33.86 3.96
C LYS A 100 -23.23 33.14 3.42
N GLN A 101 -23.51 31.95 3.96
CA GLN A 101 -24.72 31.18 3.69
C GLN A 101 -25.32 30.76 5.01
N ASP A 102 -26.65 30.81 5.09
CA ASP A 102 -27.37 30.36 6.28
C ASP A 102 -27.15 28.85 6.49
N PRO A 103 -26.54 28.42 7.62
CA PRO A 103 -26.33 27.00 7.90
C PRO A 103 -27.63 26.21 8.07
N LEU A 104 -28.76 26.86 8.39
CA LEU A 104 -30.07 26.22 8.58
C LEU A 104 -30.97 26.31 7.33
N ARG A 105 -30.44 26.72 6.17
CA ARG A 105 -31.21 26.90 4.93
C ARG A 105 -32.08 25.67 4.56
N PHE A 106 -31.65 24.47 4.92
CA PHE A 106 -32.32 23.20 4.61
C PHE A 106 -33.02 22.53 5.81
N GLY A 107 -33.03 23.17 6.98
CA GLY A 107 -33.60 22.61 8.21
C GLY A 107 -32.73 21.56 8.91
N ASP A 108 -31.53 21.29 8.41
CA ASP A 108 -30.52 20.41 9.00
C ASP A 108 -29.12 21.05 8.93
N TYR A 109 -28.20 20.62 9.80
CA TYR A 109 -26.80 21.07 9.80
C TYR A 109 -25.97 20.31 8.75
N SER A 110 -26.40 20.40 7.49
CA SER A 110 -25.79 19.72 6.37
C SER A 110 -25.18 20.71 5.38
N PHE A 111 -23.86 20.70 5.23
CA PHE A 111 -23.16 21.49 4.22
C PHE A 111 -22.65 20.58 3.09
N ASN A 112 -23.10 20.84 1.86
CA ASN A 112 -22.70 20.08 0.66
C ASN A 112 -22.87 18.55 0.82
N GLY A 113 -23.98 18.13 1.44
CA GLY A 113 -24.28 16.72 1.71
C GLY A 113 -23.48 16.10 2.86
N ARG A 114 -22.71 16.88 3.61
CA ARG A 114 -22.03 16.46 4.84
C ARG A 114 -22.73 17.03 6.05
N VAL A 115 -23.13 16.16 6.98
CA VAL A 115 -23.65 16.56 8.29
C VAL A 115 -22.48 16.95 9.18
N THR A 116 -22.57 18.11 9.83
CA THR A 116 -21.61 18.53 10.87
C THR A 116 -22.24 18.32 12.26
N ASP A 117 -21.57 17.57 13.12
CA ASP A 117 -21.92 17.40 14.54
C ASP A 117 -20.96 18.22 15.42
N PHE A 118 -21.45 18.83 16.50
CA PHE A 118 -20.70 19.75 17.38
C PHE A 118 -20.28 19.09 18.70
#